data_AF-A0AAU9C7T6-F1
#
_entry.id   AF-A0AAU9C7T6-F1
#
_cell.length_a   1.000
_cell.length_b   1.000
_cell.length_c   1.000
_cell.angle_alpha   90.00
_cell.angle_beta   90.00
_cell.angle_gamma   90.00
#
_symmetry.space_group_name_H-M   'P 1'
#
loop_
_entity.id
_entity.type
_entity.pdbx_description
1 polymer ?
#
loop_
_entity_poly.entity_id
_entity_poly.type
_entity_poly.pdbx_seq_one_letter_code
_entity_poly.pdbx_strand_id
1 'polypeptide(L)'
;MNGYAAGELLGDFQGILVTDRHGAYNDHPQDSHQYCWAHLIRNLERIAGRKGQAGEDGERLLRAARLTVHYGKLWQQSHYPSDRYRRRLERLKALFRRELEQAAQRHGDNKTGRSCRKLLDDFPRFWTFLDHPGVPMTNNTAERALRPYVIWRKTSFFSQSHRGDCFRPMILSLVETCKRLKIGVYQTLRTICAQGMAEGEVTFRLPLPEPQPLPVASPAG
;
A
#
# COMPACT_ATOMS: atom_id res chain seq x y z
N MET A 1 -17.14 -5.84 11.15
CA MET A 1 -16.09 -6.11 12.15
C MET A 1 -14.68 -5.69 11.70
N ASN A 2 -14.27 -5.82 10.43
CA ASN A 2 -12.88 -5.50 10.04
C ASN A 2 -12.52 -3.99 9.98
N GLY A 3 -13.47 -3.08 9.75
CA GLY A 3 -13.17 -1.63 9.73
C GLY A 3 -12.81 -1.05 11.10
N TYR A 4 -13.40 -1.59 12.18
CA TYR A 4 -13.19 -1.11 13.55
C TYR A 4 -11.74 -1.26 14.02
N ALA A 5 -11.13 -2.42 13.78
CA ALA A 5 -9.74 -2.68 14.15
C ALA A 5 -8.74 -1.83 13.35
N ALA A 6 -9.04 -1.55 12.07
CA ALA A 6 -8.21 -0.66 11.26
C ALA A 6 -8.33 0.80 11.71
N GLY A 7 -9.54 1.24 12.08
CA GLY A 7 -9.76 2.57 12.66
C GLY A 7 -9.02 2.77 13.99
N GLU A 8 -9.10 1.78 14.89
CA GLU A 8 -8.38 1.82 16.17
C GLU A 8 -6.85 1.85 15.99
N LEU A 9 -6.33 1.09 15.01
CA LEU A 9 -4.90 1.08 14.70
C LEU A 9 -4.42 2.40 14.09
N LEU A 10 -5.23 3.03 13.24
CA LEU A 10 -4.88 4.27 12.58
C LEU A 10 -5.03 5.49 13.50
N GLY A 11 -5.96 5.45 14.46
CA GLY A 11 -6.22 6.57 15.36
C GLY A 11 -6.37 7.89 14.60
N ASP A 12 -5.61 8.91 15.01
CA ASP A 12 -5.61 10.24 14.39
C ASP A 12 -4.62 10.39 13.21
N PHE A 13 -4.26 9.30 12.53
CA PHE A 13 -3.34 9.34 11.40
C PHE A 13 -3.83 10.30 10.31
N GLN A 14 -3.09 11.41 10.14
CA GLN A 14 -3.34 12.45 9.13
C GLN A 14 -2.59 12.20 7.81
N GLY A 15 -1.87 11.08 7.70
CA GLY A 15 -1.01 10.79 6.56
C GLY A 15 -1.76 10.28 5.32
N ILE A 16 -1.03 10.03 4.23
CA ILE A 16 -1.60 9.33 3.07
C ILE A 16 -1.44 7.83 3.26
N LEU A 17 -2.55 7.12 3.32
CA LEU A 17 -2.60 5.68 3.53
C LEU A 17 -2.37 4.96 2.20
N VAL A 18 -1.46 3.97 2.15
CA VAL A 18 -1.23 3.12 0.96
C VAL A 18 -1.62 1.68 1.27
N THR A 19 -2.65 1.13 0.61
CA THR A 19 -3.15 -0.22 0.92
C THR A 19 -3.30 -1.12 -0.30
N ASP A 20 -3.42 -2.43 -0.07
CA ASP A 20 -3.68 -3.48 -1.05
C ASP A 20 -5.15 -3.61 -1.50
N ARG A 21 -5.98 -2.60 -1.19
CA ARG A 21 -7.45 -2.61 -1.35
C ARG A 21 -8.20 -3.53 -0.40
N HIS A 22 -7.60 -3.89 0.74
CA HIS A 22 -8.34 -4.60 1.78
C HIS A 22 -9.47 -3.73 2.36
N GLY A 23 -10.68 -4.30 2.43
CA GLY A 23 -11.90 -3.55 2.74
C GLY A 23 -11.95 -2.90 4.13
N ALA A 24 -11.09 -3.32 5.05
CA ALA A 24 -10.95 -2.72 6.38
C ALA A 24 -10.56 -1.24 6.34
N TYR A 25 -9.94 -0.78 5.25
CA TYR A 25 -9.46 0.59 5.10
C TYR A 25 -10.37 1.47 4.25
N ASN A 26 -11.54 0.96 3.83
CA ASN A 26 -12.42 1.69 2.90
C ASN A 26 -13.01 2.97 3.51
N ASP A 27 -13.10 3.03 4.84
CA ASP A 27 -13.64 4.17 5.58
C ASP A 27 -12.64 5.34 5.65
N HIS A 28 -11.38 5.15 5.23
CA HIS A 28 -10.40 6.22 5.13
C HIS A 28 -10.76 7.18 3.96
N PRO A 29 -10.55 8.51 4.11
CA PRO A 29 -10.88 9.50 3.08
C PRO A 29 -10.21 9.21 1.74
N GLN A 30 -10.92 9.43 0.63
CA GLN A 30 -10.45 9.01 -0.70
C GLN A 30 -9.23 9.80 -1.19
N ASP A 31 -9.17 11.08 -0.82
CA ASP A 31 -8.11 12.04 -1.14
C ASP A 31 -6.81 11.74 -0.39
N SER A 32 -6.89 11.13 0.79
CA SER A 32 -5.72 10.66 1.55
C SER A 32 -5.46 9.15 1.43
N HIS A 33 -6.02 8.47 0.42
CA HIS A 33 -5.92 7.01 0.27
C HIS A 33 -5.40 6.59 -1.10
N GLN A 34 -4.21 5.99 -1.16
CA GLN A 34 -3.65 5.36 -2.35
C GLN A 34 -3.86 3.84 -2.35
N TYR A 35 -4.49 3.33 -3.40
CA TYR A 35 -4.57 1.89 -3.66
C TYR A 35 -3.39 1.37 -4.47
N CYS A 36 -2.90 0.19 -4.08
CA CYS A 36 -1.77 -0.46 -4.68
C CYS A 36 -2.08 -0.92 -6.12
N TRP A 37 -1.35 -0.35 -7.08
CA TRP A 37 -1.46 -0.70 -8.50
C TRP A 37 -1.11 -2.16 -8.81
N ALA A 38 -0.22 -2.80 -8.03
CA ALA A 38 0.11 -4.21 -8.22
C ALA A 38 -1.09 -5.14 -7.91
N HIS A 39 -1.96 -4.74 -6.99
CA HIS A 39 -3.21 -5.46 -6.71
C HIS A 39 -4.28 -5.19 -7.78
N LEU A 40 -4.34 -3.96 -8.30
CA LEU A 40 -5.18 -3.63 -9.45
C LEU A 40 -4.80 -4.47 -10.68
N ILE A 41 -3.52 -4.54 -11.03
CA ILE A 41 -3.02 -5.33 -12.17
C ILE A 41 -3.44 -6.80 -12.04
N ARG A 42 -3.28 -7.41 -10.87
CA ARG A 42 -3.73 -8.80 -10.63
C ARG A 42 -5.24 -8.97 -10.81
N ASN A 43 -6.04 -7.97 -10.41
CA ASN A 43 -7.49 -8.01 -10.64
C ASN A 43 -7.79 -7.95 -12.15
N LEU A 44 -7.14 -7.06 -12.88
CA LEU A 44 -7.30 -6.92 -14.34
C LEU A 44 -6.82 -8.17 -15.10
N GLU A 45 -5.75 -8.83 -14.67
CA GLU A 45 -5.31 -10.12 -15.23
C GLU A 45 -6.40 -11.20 -15.13
N ARG A 46 -7.16 -11.23 -14.02
CA ARG A 46 -8.31 -12.14 -13.87
C ARG A 46 -9.50 -11.76 -14.77
N ILE A 47 -9.62 -10.50 -15.17
CA ILE A 47 -10.63 -10.08 -16.15
C ILE A 47 -10.15 -10.44 -17.55
N ALA A 48 -8.88 -10.16 -17.87
CA ALA A 48 -8.25 -10.48 -19.15
C ALA A 48 -8.28 -11.98 -19.46
N GLY A 49 -8.16 -12.84 -18.45
CA GLY A 49 -8.27 -14.30 -18.62
C GLY A 49 -9.70 -14.83 -18.87
N ARG A 50 -10.72 -13.97 -18.99
CA ARG A 50 -12.10 -14.39 -19.32
C ARG A 50 -12.24 -14.61 -20.82
N LYS A 51 -13.21 -15.42 -21.23
CA LYS A 51 -13.51 -15.65 -22.64
C LYS A 51 -14.31 -14.50 -23.26
N GLY A 52 -14.15 -14.31 -24.57
CA GLY A 52 -14.90 -13.35 -25.37
C GLY A 52 -14.61 -11.89 -25.00
N GLN A 53 -15.60 -11.03 -25.23
CA GLN A 53 -15.45 -9.57 -25.11
C GLN A 53 -14.96 -9.09 -23.74
N ALA A 54 -15.29 -9.83 -22.66
CA ALA A 54 -14.83 -9.51 -21.31
C ALA A 54 -13.31 -9.66 -21.15
N GLY A 55 -12.71 -10.66 -21.80
CA GLY A 55 -11.26 -10.85 -21.83
C GLY A 55 -10.57 -9.70 -22.57
N GLU A 56 -11.07 -9.35 -23.75
CA GLU A 56 -10.54 -8.24 -24.56
C GLU A 56 -10.59 -6.89 -23.82
N ASP A 57 -11.69 -6.61 -23.11
CA ASP A 57 -11.81 -5.45 -22.24
C ASP A 57 -10.78 -5.49 -21.10
N GLY A 58 -10.64 -6.64 -20.46
CA GLY A 58 -9.64 -6.86 -19.42
C GLY A 58 -8.21 -6.62 -19.93
N GLU A 59 -7.90 -7.06 -21.14
CA GLU A 59 -6.59 -6.83 -21.76
C GLU A 59 -6.33 -5.37 -22.09
N ARG A 60 -7.33 -4.64 -22.63
CA ARG A 60 -7.22 -3.19 -22.87
C ARG A 60 -6.90 -2.45 -21.57
N LEU A 61 -7.66 -2.72 -20.52
CA LEU A 61 -7.44 -2.15 -19.19
C LEU A 61 -6.06 -2.55 -18.64
N LEU A 62 -5.68 -3.82 -18.76
CA LEU A 62 -4.39 -4.32 -18.28
C LEU A 62 -3.21 -3.64 -18.98
N ARG A 63 -3.27 -3.43 -20.29
CA ARG A 63 -2.25 -2.69 -21.05
C ARG A 63 -2.14 -1.25 -20.55
N ALA A 64 -3.26 -0.54 -20.40
CA ALA A 64 -3.29 0.82 -19.87
C ALA A 64 -2.73 0.90 -18.43
N ALA A 65 -3.06 -0.07 -17.57
CA ALA A 65 -2.53 -0.14 -16.21
C ALA A 65 -1.02 -0.38 -16.16
N ARG A 66 -0.50 -1.28 -16.99
CA ARG A 66 0.95 -1.54 -17.09
C ARG A 66 1.72 -0.31 -17.58
N LEU A 67 1.19 0.40 -18.58
CA LEU A 67 1.77 1.67 -19.04
C LEU A 67 1.74 2.72 -17.93
N THR A 68 0.66 2.80 -17.16
CA THR A 68 0.54 3.74 -16.03
C THR A 68 1.60 3.49 -14.99
N VAL A 69 1.81 2.23 -14.56
CA VAL A 69 2.88 1.88 -13.61
C VAL A 69 4.26 2.17 -14.19
N HIS A 70 4.49 1.89 -15.47
CA HIS A 70 5.77 2.19 -16.11
C HIS A 70 6.09 3.70 -16.09
N TYR A 71 5.15 4.54 -16.55
CA TYR A 71 5.37 5.99 -16.57
C TYR A 71 5.34 6.61 -15.18
N GLY A 72 4.56 6.07 -14.24
CA GLY A 72 4.55 6.52 -12.85
C GLY A 72 5.89 6.28 -12.16
N LYS A 73 6.54 5.12 -12.39
CA LYS A 73 7.91 4.88 -11.91
C LYS A 73 8.92 5.86 -12.50
N LEU A 74 8.85 6.11 -13.81
CA LEU A 74 9.73 7.08 -14.47
C LEU A 74 9.52 8.49 -13.91
N TRP A 75 8.27 8.88 -13.65
CA TRP A 75 7.94 10.16 -13.04
C TRP A 75 8.49 10.28 -11.61
N GLN A 76 8.38 9.23 -10.80
CA GLN A 76 8.90 9.22 -9.43
C GLN A 76 10.44 9.19 -9.33
N GLN A 77 11.13 8.70 -10.37
CA GLN A 77 12.59 8.58 -10.41
C GLN A 77 13.29 9.77 -11.09
N SER A 78 12.57 10.60 -11.84
CA SER A 78 13.18 11.66 -12.64
C SER A 78 13.50 12.90 -11.80
N HIS A 79 14.72 13.42 -11.95
CA HIS A 79 15.18 14.70 -11.37
C HIS A 79 14.92 15.91 -12.32
N TYR A 80 14.12 15.73 -13.39
CA TYR A 80 13.94 16.64 -14.53
C TYR A 80 12.47 16.63 -15.03
N PRO A 81 12.00 17.58 -15.88
CA PRO A 81 10.70 18.23 -15.73
C PRO A 81 9.55 17.23 -15.78
N SER A 82 8.92 17.10 -14.61
CA SER A 82 7.78 16.25 -14.26
C SER A 82 6.64 16.29 -15.27
N ASP A 83 6.50 17.39 -16.00
CA ASP A 83 5.26 17.71 -16.70
C ASP A 83 5.01 16.84 -17.93
N ARG A 84 6.05 16.35 -18.60
CA ARG A 84 5.88 15.42 -19.73
C ARG A 84 5.27 14.10 -19.24
N TYR A 85 5.81 13.55 -18.15
CA TYR A 85 5.31 12.30 -17.58
C TYR A 85 3.97 12.52 -16.90
N ARG A 86 3.77 13.63 -16.19
CA ARG A 86 2.47 14.01 -15.62
C ARG A 86 1.40 14.12 -16.70
N ARG A 87 1.62 14.88 -17.78
CA ARG A 87 0.67 14.97 -18.92
C ARG A 87 0.37 13.60 -19.52
N ARG A 88 1.37 12.73 -19.60
CA ARG A 88 1.17 11.35 -20.09
C ARG A 88 0.33 10.52 -19.14
N LEU A 89 0.56 10.64 -17.83
CA LEU A 89 -0.22 9.97 -16.79
C LEU A 89 -1.65 10.50 -16.75
N GLU A 90 -1.89 11.80 -16.92
CA GLU A 90 -3.24 12.36 -17.02
C GLU A 90 -4.01 11.81 -18.24
N ARG A 91 -3.33 11.71 -19.40
CA ARG A 91 -3.93 11.05 -20.58
C ARG A 91 -4.26 9.59 -20.32
N LEU A 92 -3.39 8.87 -19.59
CA LEU A 92 -3.65 7.48 -19.20
C LEU A 92 -4.78 7.38 -18.17
N LYS A 93 -4.90 8.33 -17.24
CA LYS A 93 -6.01 8.45 -16.29
C LYS A 93 -7.34 8.59 -17.01
N ALA A 94 -7.43 9.55 -17.93
CA ALA A 94 -8.62 9.74 -18.75
C ALA A 94 -8.96 8.51 -19.60
N LEU A 95 -7.96 7.90 -20.26
CA LEU A 95 -8.13 6.67 -21.03
C LEU A 95 -8.66 5.53 -20.15
N PHE A 96 -8.01 5.28 -19.02
CA PHE A 96 -8.35 4.18 -18.12
C PHE A 96 -9.78 4.32 -17.57
N ARG A 97 -10.19 5.55 -17.21
CA ARG A 97 -11.57 5.84 -16.79
C ARG A 97 -12.57 5.52 -17.89
N ARG A 98 -12.33 6.01 -19.11
CA ARG A 98 -13.20 5.76 -20.26
C ARG A 98 -13.36 4.27 -20.56
N GLU A 99 -12.26 3.51 -20.56
CA GLU A 99 -12.31 2.06 -20.79
C GLU A 99 -13.09 1.34 -19.69
N LEU A 100 -12.97 1.77 -18.42
CA LEU A 100 -13.77 1.23 -17.32
C LEU A 100 -15.27 1.54 -17.47
N GLU A 101 -15.63 2.77 -17.84
CA GLU A 101 -17.02 3.18 -18.07
C GLU A 101 -17.65 2.38 -19.22
N GLN A 102 -16.93 2.25 -20.34
CA GLN A 102 -17.39 1.45 -21.48
C GLN A 102 -17.56 -0.03 -21.13
N ALA A 103 -16.60 -0.62 -20.42
CA ALA A 103 -16.70 -2.00 -19.98
C ALA A 103 -17.84 -2.19 -18.96
N ALA A 104 -18.02 -1.25 -18.03
CA ALA A 104 -19.12 -1.28 -17.07
C ALA A 104 -20.49 -1.27 -17.76
N GLN A 105 -20.66 -0.42 -18.76
CA GLN A 105 -21.89 -0.32 -19.56
C GLN A 105 -22.12 -1.58 -20.39
N ARG A 106 -21.11 -2.02 -21.15
CA ARG A 106 -21.19 -3.18 -22.06
C ARG A 106 -21.56 -4.47 -21.33
N HIS A 107 -21.04 -4.64 -20.12
CA HIS A 107 -21.21 -5.86 -19.34
C HIS A 107 -22.38 -5.79 -18.34
N GLY A 108 -23.09 -4.66 -18.25
CA GLY A 108 -24.26 -4.48 -17.39
C GLY A 108 -24.04 -4.99 -15.97
N ASP A 109 -24.96 -5.79 -15.44
CA ASP A 109 -24.87 -6.35 -14.09
C ASP A 109 -24.11 -7.67 -13.99
N ASN A 110 -23.43 -8.12 -15.03
CA ASN A 110 -22.61 -9.32 -14.93
C ASN A 110 -21.37 -9.09 -14.04
N LYS A 111 -20.61 -10.16 -13.78
CA LYS A 111 -19.40 -10.12 -12.94
C LYS A 111 -18.36 -9.10 -13.41
N THR A 112 -18.17 -8.93 -14.72
CA THR A 112 -17.24 -7.94 -15.31
C THR A 112 -17.76 -6.53 -15.07
N GLY A 113 -19.03 -6.26 -15.40
CA GLY A 113 -19.62 -4.92 -15.24
C GLY A 113 -19.59 -4.44 -13.80
N ARG A 114 -19.95 -5.31 -12.84
CA ARG A 114 -19.84 -5.02 -11.40
C ARG A 114 -18.40 -4.77 -10.95
N SER A 115 -17.43 -5.51 -11.50
CA SER A 115 -16.01 -5.29 -11.19
C SER A 115 -15.53 -3.92 -11.70
N CYS A 116 -15.92 -3.54 -12.92
CA CYS A 116 -15.59 -2.25 -13.51
C CYS A 116 -16.24 -1.09 -12.74
N ARG A 117 -17.52 -1.22 -12.32
CA ARG A 117 -18.17 -0.21 -11.46
C ARG A 117 -17.45 -0.05 -10.13
N LYS A 118 -17.11 -1.15 -9.45
CA LYS A 118 -16.31 -1.08 -8.21
C LYS A 118 -14.98 -0.35 -8.41
N LEU A 119 -14.32 -0.56 -9.55
CA LEU A 119 -13.08 0.16 -9.89
C LEU A 119 -13.31 1.64 -10.18
N LEU A 120 -14.47 2.02 -10.71
CA LEU A 120 -14.89 3.42 -10.89
C LEU A 120 -15.18 4.09 -9.54
N ASP A 121 -15.84 3.40 -8.62
CA ASP A 121 -16.09 3.92 -7.26
C ASP A 121 -14.78 4.16 -6.49
N ASP A 122 -13.81 3.27 -6.71
CA ASP A 122 -12.47 3.33 -6.12
C ASP A 122 -11.50 4.21 -6.93
N PHE A 123 -11.95 4.83 -8.03
CA PHE A 123 -11.06 5.44 -9.03
C PHE A 123 -10.14 6.50 -8.45
N PRO A 124 -10.61 7.48 -7.64
CA PRO A 124 -9.74 8.52 -7.08
C PRO A 124 -8.55 7.93 -6.32
N ARG A 125 -8.78 6.85 -5.56
CA ARG A 125 -7.76 6.19 -4.74
C ARG A 125 -6.62 5.57 -5.55
N PHE A 126 -6.80 5.29 -6.84
CA PHE A 126 -5.69 4.80 -7.68
C PHE A 126 -4.76 5.91 -8.13
N TRP A 127 -5.20 7.16 -8.10
CA TRP A 127 -4.49 8.29 -8.71
C TRP A 127 -3.96 9.31 -7.71
N THR A 128 -4.14 9.10 -6.41
CA THR A 128 -3.65 9.95 -5.31
C THR A 128 -2.16 10.31 -5.44
N PHE A 129 -1.34 9.39 -5.95
CA PHE A 129 0.09 9.64 -6.19
C PHE A 129 0.38 10.77 -7.18
N LEU A 130 -0.55 11.09 -8.10
CA LEU A 130 -0.41 12.22 -9.03
C LEU A 130 -0.58 13.56 -8.34
N ASP A 131 -1.43 13.60 -7.32
CA ASP A 131 -1.75 14.81 -6.56
C ASP A 131 -0.74 15.03 -5.42
N HIS A 132 -0.14 13.94 -4.91
CA HIS A 132 0.85 13.97 -3.84
C HIS A 132 2.19 13.33 -4.28
N PRO A 133 3.12 14.13 -4.83
CA PRO A 133 4.46 13.65 -5.17
C PRO A 133 5.15 12.99 -3.99
N GLY A 134 5.72 11.80 -4.20
CA GLY A 134 6.38 11.00 -3.16
C GLY A 134 5.54 9.86 -2.61
N VAL A 135 4.21 9.86 -2.81
CA VAL A 135 3.37 8.70 -2.47
C VAL A 135 3.67 7.55 -3.43
N PRO A 136 4.03 6.35 -2.94
CA PRO A 136 4.32 5.21 -3.80
C PRO A 136 3.04 4.65 -4.44
N MET A 137 3.15 4.20 -5.69
CA MET A 137 2.01 3.55 -6.39
C MET A 137 1.68 2.15 -5.85
N THR A 138 2.58 1.56 -5.05
CA THR A 138 2.44 0.19 -4.53
C THR A 138 2.67 0.14 -3.03
N ASN A 139 2.04 -0.85 -2.37
CA ASN A 139 2.21 -1.11 -0.94
C ASN A 139 3.47 -1.95 -0.63
N ASN A 140 4.51 -1.85 -1.46
CA ASN A 140 5.71 -2.70 -1.35
C ASN A 140 6.41 -2.52 0.00
N THR A 141 6.38 -1.32 0.58
CA THR A 141 7.01 -1.04 1.87
C THR A 141 6.36 -1.85 3.00
N ALA A 142 5.03 -1.85 3.09
CA ALA A 142 4.34 -2.63 4.12
C ALA A 142 4.46 -4.14 3.83
N GLU A 143 4.31 -4.57 2.57
CA GLU A 143 4.46 -5.97 2.19
C GLU A 143 5.86 -6.52 2.55
N ARG A 144 6.92 -5.72 2.33
CA ARG A 144 8.29 -6.08 2.72
C ARG A 144 8.48 -6.15 4.23
N ALA A 145 7.91 -5.20 4.97
CA ALA A 145 7.98 -5.19 6.44
C ALA A 145 7.24 -6.39 7.07
N LEU A 146 6.13 -6.83 6.46
CA LEU A 146 5.35 -7.97 6.94
C LEU A 146 5.91 -9.33 6.50
N ARG A 147 6.72 -9.38 5.45
CA ARG A 147 7.25 -10.64 4.90
C ARG A 147 7.99 -11.51 5.93
N PRO A 148 8.87 -10.99 6.81
CA PRO A 148 9.49 -11.79 7.87
C PRO A 148 8.48 -12.46 8.81
N TYR A 149 7.41 -11.76 9.19
CA TYR A 149 6.33 -12.33 10.01
C TYR A 149 5.64 -13.48 9.29
N VAL A 150 5.28 -13.29 8.01
CA VAL A 150 4.60 -14.30 7.20
C VAL A 150 5.47 -15.54 7.02
N ILE A 151 6.76 -15.38 6.78
CA ILE A 151 7.70 -16.50 6.66
C ILE A 151 7.80 -17.25 7.99
N TRP A 152 8.02 -16.54 9.10
CA TRP A 152 8.12 -17.15 10.42
C TRP A 152 6.85 -17.95 10.77
N ARG A 153 5.67 -17.38 10.54
CA ARG A 153 4.41 -18.08 10.79
C ARG A 153 4.30 -19.37 9.98
N LYS A 154 4.74 -19.37 8.71
CA LYS A 154 4.71 -20.55 7.84
C LYS A 154 5.70 -21.63 8.27
N THR A 155 6.91 -21.26 8.69
CA THR A 155 7.98 -22.21 9.04
C THR A 155 7.83 -22.78 10.46
N SER A 156 7.19 -22.04 11.37
CA SER A 156 7.14 -22.38 12.80
C SER A 156 5.73 -22.71 13.31
N PHE A 157 4.78 -23.07 12.44
CA PHE A 157 3.46 -23.63 12.79
C PHE A 157 2.65 -22.87 13.87
N PHE A 158 2.55 -21.55 13.74
CA PHE A 158 1.87 -20.66 14.72
C PHE A 158 2.47 -20.70 16.15
N SER A 159 2.05 -19.79 17.04
CA SER A 159 2.43 -19.90 18.45
C SER A 159 1.50 -20.90 19.13
N GLN A 160 2.04 -21.66 20.09
CA GLN A 160 1.24 -22.54 20.95
C GLN A 160 1.03 -21.96 22.36
N SER A 161 1.45 -20.71 22.59
CA SER A 161 1.27 -20.04 23.88
C SER A 161 0.97 -18.55 23.69
N HIS A 162 0.20 -17.99 24.61
CA HIS A 162 -0.07 -16.55 24.66
C HIS A 162 1.23 -15.74 24.73
N ARG A 163 2.20 -16.19 25.55
CA ARG A 163 3.52 -15.55 25.65
C ARG A 163 4.24 -15.50 24.29
N GLY A 164 4.23 -16.59 23.52
CA GLY A 164 4.84 -16.61 22.18
C GLY A 164 4.09 -15.76 21.16
N ASP A 165 2.76 -15.65 21.28
CA ASP A 165 1.93 -14.80 20.42
C ASP A 165 2.19 -13.32 20.65
N CYS A 166 2.44 -12.91 21.90
CA CYS A 166 2.84 -11.55 22.23
C CYS A 166 4.30 -11.27 21.84
N PHE A 167 5.20 -12.24 22.00
CA PHE A 167 6.62 -12.07 21.71
C PHE A 167 6.90 -11.82 20.23
N ARG A 168 6.25 -12.56 19.33
CA ARG A 168 6.51 -12.48 17.88
C ARG A 168 6.30 -11.07 17.28
N PRO A 169 5.15 -10.39 17.46
CA PRO A 169 4.97 -9.03 16.94
C PRO A 169 5.90 -8.02 17.63
N MET A 170 6.20 -8.20 18.93
CA MET A 170 7.12 -7.34 19.67
C MET A 170 8.53 -7.38 19.07
N ILE A 171 9.13 -8.56 18.93
CA ILE A 171 10.50 -8.69 18.43
C ILE A 171 10.62 -8.22 16.98
N LEU A 172 9.60 -8.48 16.14
CA LEU A 172 9.60 -8.03 14.76
C LEU A 172 9.48 -6.51 14.65
N SER A 173 8.66 -5.89 15.51
CA SER A 173 8.54 -4.43 15.58
C SER A 173 9.87 -3.79 16.00
N LEU A 174 10.54 -4.36 17.00
CA LEU A 174 11.85 -3.89 17.45
C LEU A 174 12.92 -4.02 16.36
N VAL A 175 12.99 -5.18 15.70
CA VAL A 175 13.94 -5.44 14.61
C VAL A 175 13.70 -4.51 13.42
N GLU A 176 12.45 -4.33 13.00
CA GLU A 176 12.10 -3.47 11.87
C GLU A 176 12.37 -1.98 12.20
N THR A 177 12.08 -1.56 13.43
CA THR A 177 12.40 -0.20 13.89
C THR A 177 13.91 0.04 13.90
N CYS A 178 14.70 -0.91 14.40
CA CYS A 178 16.16 -0.82 14.36
C CYS A 178 16.70 -0.69 12.93
N LYS A 179 16.16 -1.48 11.98
CA LYS A 179 16.54 -1.40 10.56
C LYS A 179 16.23 -0.03 9.95
N ARG A 180 15.05 0.54 10.26
CA ARG A 180 14.64 1.87 9.76
C ARG A 180 15.50 3.00 10.33
N LEU A 181 15.85 2.90 11.61
CA LEU A 181 16.78 3.82 12.28
C LEU A 181 18.25 3.57 11.91
N LYS A 182 18.56 2.51 11.14
CA LYS A 182 19.91 2.08 10.78
C LYS A 182 20.81 1.81 11.99
N ILE A 183 20.23 1.30 13.08
CA ILE A 183 20.96 0.89 14.30
C ILE A 183 21.13 -0.62 14.37
N GLY A 184 22.19 -1.07 15.04
CA GLY A 184 22.55 -2.49 15.11
C GLY A 184 21.56 -3.32 15.93
N VAL A 185 20.74 -4.14 15.25
CA VAL A 185 19.74 -5.02 15.87
C VAL A 185 20.33 -5.89 16.99
N TYR A 186 21.47 -6.54 16.73
CA TYR A 186 22.12 -7.41 17.71
C TYR A 186 22.53 -6.65 18.98
N GLN A 187 23.13 -5.46 18.82
CA GLN A 187 23.55 -4.65 19.97
C GLN A 187 22.35 -4.16 20.77
N THR A 188 21.29 -3.70 20.10
CA THR A 188 20.04 -3.31 20.76
C THR A 188 19.47 -4.46 21.59
N LEU A 189 19.36 -5.66 21.01
CA LEU A 189 18.84 -6.83 21.73
C LEU A 189 19.74 -7.24 22.90
N ARG A 190 21.06 -7.23 22.69
CA ARG A 190 22.02 -7.56 23.75
C ARG A 190 21.91 -6.60 24.92
N THR A 191 21.78 -5.29 24.67
CA THR A 191 21.60 -4.28 25.73
C THR A 191 20.30 -4.49 26.49
N ILE A 192 19.18 -4.67 25.78
CA ILE A 192 17.87 -4.90 26.42
C ILE A 192 17.89 -6.16 27.29
N CYS A 193 18.43 -7.27 26.76
CA CYS A 193 18.53 -8.53 27.51
C CYS A 193 19.46 -8.40 28.71
N ALA A 194 20.61 -7.73 28.56
CA ALA A 194 21.56 -7.52 29.66
C ALA A 194 20.92 -6.71 30.80
N GLN A 195 20.21 -5.62 30.49
CA GLN A 195 19.48 -4.82 31.49
C GLN A 195 18.41 -5.66 32.19
N GLY A 196 17.57 -6.36 31.44
CA GLY A 196 16.52 -7.21 32.01
C GLY A 196 17.03 -8.35 32.88
N MET A 197 18.22 -8.89 32.58
CA MET A 197 18.85 -9.97 33.38
C MET A 197 19.58 -9.46 34.62
N ALA A 198 20.16 -8.26 34.58
CA ALA A 198 20.98 -7.72 35.68
C ALA A 198 20.18 -6.89 36.69
N GLU A 199 19.21 -6.10 36.23
CA GLU A 199 18.57 -5.04 37.03
C GLU A 199 17.04 -5.20 37.12
N GLY A 200 16.44 -6.11 36.34
CA GLY A 200 14.98 -6.30 36.26
C GLY A 200 14.22 -5.14 35.58
N GLU A 201 14.82 -3.95 35.48
CA GLU A 201 14.29 -2.78 34.79
C GLU A 201 15.00 -2.55 33.44
N VAL A 202 14.22 -2.29 32.37
CA VAL A 202 14.76 -2.00 31.03
C VAL A 202 14.63 -0.50 30.73
N THR A 203 15.76 0.20 30.79
CA THR A 203 15.84 1.65 30.56
C THR A 203 16.11 2.02 29.10
N PHE A 204 16.51 1.07 28.26
CA PHE A 204 16.75 1.31 26.84
C PHE A 204 15.55 1.98 26.14
N ARG A 205 15.82 3.02 25.34
CA ARG A 205 14.84 3.70 24.50
C ARG A 205 15.36 3.79 23.08
N LEU A 206 14.48 3.52 22.11
CA LEU A 206 14.80 3.69 20.70
C LEU A 206 14.87 5.19 20.38
N PRO A 207 15.86 5.65 19.58
CA PRO A 207 15.97 7.05 19.17
C PRO A 207 14.95 7.34 18.07
N LEU A 208 13.67 7.37 18.42
CA LEU A 208 12.60 7.69 17.48
C LEU A 208 12.67 9.18 17.11
N PRO A 209 12.66 9.54 15.80
CA PRO A 209 12.58 10.93 15.39
C PRO A 209 11.22 11.52 15.77
N GLU A 210 11.15 12.84 15.94
CA GLU A 210 9.88 13.52 16.09
C GLU A 210 9.00 13.29 14.83
N PRO A 211 7.67 13.14 14.99
CA PRO A 211 6.77 12.99 13.86
C PRO A 211 6.90 14.20 12.93
N GLN A 212 7.30 13.98 11.68
CA GLN A 212 7.32 15.06 10.68
C GLN A 212 5.92 15.23 10.07
N PRO A 213 5.40 16.47 9.97
CA PRO A 213 4.16 16.72 9.24
C PRO A 213 4.33 16.35 7.76
N LEU A 214 3.23 15.93 7.13
CA LEU A 214 3.26 15.63 5.69
C LEU A 214 3.72 16.84 4.89
N PRO A 215 4.50 16.64 3.80
CA PRO A 215 4.74 17.71 2.86
C PRO A 215 3.40 18.17 2.27
N VAL A 216 2.99 19.38 2.62
CA VAL A 216 1.81 20.03 2.03
C VAL A 216 2.14 20.26 0.56
N ALA A 217 1.31 19.73 -0.33
CA ALA A 217 1.41 20.06 -1.75
C ALA A 217 1.26 21.58 -1.88
N SER A 218 2.31 22.28 -2.34
CA SER A 218 2.16 23.68 -2.73
C SER A 218 1.07 23.74 -3.79
N PRO A 219 0.04 24.61 -3.65
CA PRO A 219 -0.93 24.79 -4.71
C PRO A 219 -0.17 25.20 -5.96
N ALA A 220 -0.33 24.43 -7.04
CA ALA A 220 0.19 24.81 -8.33
C ALA A 220 -0.46 26.15 -8.70
N GLY A 221 0.35 27.21 -8.69
CA GLY A 221 -0.01 28.52 -9.25
C GLY A 221 -0.07 28.49 -10.76
#